data_AF-A0A6B9TJ05-F1
#
_entry.id   AF-A0A6B9TJ05-F1
#
_cell.length_a   1.000
_cell.length_b   1.000
_cell.length_c   1.000
_cell.angle_alpha   90.00
_cell.angle_beta   90.00
_cell.angle_gamma   90.00
#
_symmetry.space_group_name_H-M   'P 1'
#
loop_
_entity.id
_entity.type
_entity.pdbx_description
1 polymer ?
#
loop_
_entity_poly.entity_id
_entity_poly.type
_entity_poly.pdbx_seq_one_letter_code
_entity_poly.pdbx_strand_id
1 'polypeptide(L)'
;MTDLEEIRRKKMLELQQRAQQQAMETEAQEQMRQQLEMQKKQIMMQILTPEARSRLANLRLTRPEFVEQIELQLIQLAQMGRVRSKITDEQLKELLKRVSGKKREIKISRK
;
A
#
# COMPACT_ATOMS: atom_id res chain seq x y z
N MET A 1 27.48 -31.01 -46.53
CA MET A 1 27.58 -29.64 -46.01
C MET A 1 26.23 -29.22 -45.41
N THR A 2 25.76 -29.93 -44.39
CA THR A 2 24.38 -29.80 -43.88
C THR A 2 24.33 -29.93 -42.36
N ASP A 3 25.21 -30.76 -41.78
CA ASP A 3 25.33 -31.00 -40.34
C ASP A 3 25.55 -29.72 -39.50
N LEU A 4 26.42 -28.81 -39.96
CA LEU A 4 26.73 -27.57 -39.22
C LEU A 4 25.56 -26.58 -39.18
N GLU A 5 24.75 -26.53 -40.25
CA GLU A 5 23.63 -25.61 -40.39
C GLU A 5 22.44 -26.08 -39.54
N GLU A 6 22.21 -27.39 -39.50
CA GLU A 6 21.18 -28.02 -38.66
C GLU A 6 21.49 -27.85 -37.17
N ILE A 7 22.76 -27.98 -36.76
CA ILE A 7 23.18 -27.74 -35.36
C ILE A 7 22.95 -26.28 -34.96
N ARG A 8 23.28 -25.32 -35.83
CA ARG A 8 23.06 -23.88 -35.57
C ARG A 8 21.57 -23.55 -35.46
N ARG A 9 20.75 -24.11 -36.35
CA ARG A 9 19.29 -23.92 -36.36
C ARG A 9 18.64 -24.52 -35.11
N LYS A 10 19.07 -25.70 -34.69
CA LYS A 10 18.58 -26.39 -33.49
C LYS A 10 18.96 -25.64 -32.20
N LYS A 11 20.20 -25.12 -32.13
CA LYS A 11 20.66 -24.30 -30.99
C LYS A 11 19.92 -22.98 -30.89
N MET A 12 19.62 -22.34 -32.02
CA MET A 12 18.84 -21.10 -32.07
C MET A 12 17.39 -21.33 -31.62
N LEU A 13 16.77 -22.43 -32.06
CA LEU A 13 15.41 -22.80 -31.67
C LEU A 13 15.33 -23.08 -30.15
N GLU A 14 16.30 -23.82 -29.61
CA GLU A 14 16.42 -24.11 -28.17
C GLU A 14 16.59 -22.82 -27.36
N LEU A 15 17.42 -21.87 -27.83
CA LEU A 15 17.61 -20.59 -27.17
C LEU A 15 16.34 -19.73 -27.18
N GLN A 16 15.63 -19.68 -28.32
CA GLN A 16 14.37 -18.95 -28.46
C GLN A 16 13.28 -19.54 -27.56
N GLN A 17 13.20 -20.87 -27.49
CA GLN A 17 12.23 -21.58 -26.66
C GLN A 17 12.51 -21.37 -25.17
N ARG A 18 13.79 -21.34 -24.77
CA ARG A 18 14.20 -21.04 -23.38
C ARG A 18 13.92 -19.58 -23.00
N ALA A 19 14.12 -18.64 -23.93
CA ALA A 19 13.78 -17.24 -23.73
C ALA A 19 12.26 -17.03 -23.59
N GLN A 20 11.44 -17.73 -24.39
CA GLN A 20 9.98 -17.70 -24.26
C GLN A 20 9.48 -18.30 -22.94
N GLN A 21 10.09 -19.40 -22.47
CA GLN A 21 9.77 -20.00 -21.18
C GLN A 21 10.10 -19.05 -20.02
N GLN A 22 11.28 -18.42 -20.05
CA GLN A 22 11.64 -17.42 -19.04
C GLN A 22 10.70 -16.20 -19.06
N ALA A 23 10.32 -15.71 -20.23
CA ALA A 23 9.35 -14.61 -20.34
C ALA A 23 8.00 -14.96 -19.71
N MET A 24 7.46 -16.16 -19.99
CA MET A 24 6.20 -16.63 -19.40
C MET A 24 6.27 -16.79 -17.88
N GLU A 25 7.37 -17.32 -17.33
CA GLU A 25 7.55 -17.43 -15.88
C GLU A 25 7.62 -16.06 -15.20
N THR A 26 8.27 -15.09 -15.83
CA THR A 26 8.40 -13.73 -15.29
C THR A 26 7.04 -13.02 -15.30
N GLU A 27 6.28 -13.13 -16.39
CA GLU A 27 4.92 -12.58 -16.49
C GLU A 27 3.97 -13.19 -15.46
N ALA A 28 4.01 -14.51 -15.26
CA ALA A 28 3.15 -15.18 -14.27
C ALA A 28 3.45 -14.70 -12.84
N GLN A 29 4.73 -14.50 -12.50
CA GLN A 29 5.14 -13.99 -11.20
C GLN A 29 4.75 -12.52 -11.01
N GLU A 30 4.91 -11.68 -12.03
CA GLU A 30 4.47 -10.29 -12.00
C GLU A 30 2.95 -10.17 -11.86
N GLN A 31 2.18 -10.96 -12.61
CA GLN A 31 0.72 -10.97 -12.50
C GLN A 31 0.26 -11.39 -11.11
N MET A 32 0.88 -12.40 -10.50
CA MET A 32 0.52 -12.83 -9.15
C MET A 32 0.85 -11.75 -8.09
N ARG A 33 1.99 -11.07 -8.24
CA ARG A 33 2.36 -9.92 -7.38
C ARG A 33 1.38 -8.78 -7.53
N GLN A 34 1.04 -8.41 -8.77
CA GLN A 34 0.08 -7.35 -9.06
C GLN A 34 -1.31 -7.64 -8.51
N GLN A 35 -1.78 -8.89 -8.58
CA GLN A 35 -3.07 -9.29 -8.00
C GLN A 35 -3.09 -9.16 -6.47
N LEU A 36 -2.01 -9.56 -5.79
CA LEU A 36 -1.87 -9.41 -4.34
C LEU A 36 -1.80 -7.92 -3.94
N GLU A 37 -1.05 -7.12 -4.70
CA GLU A 37 -0.98 -5.67 -4.49
C GLU A 37 -2.32 -4.98 -4.76
N MET A 38 -3.06 -5.39 -5.79
CA MET A 38 -4.39 -4.87 -6.08
C MET A 38 -5.37 -5.23 -4.97
N GLN A 39 -5.39 -6.47 -4.47
CA GLN A 39 -6.25 -6.85 -3.35
C GLN A 39 -5.92 -6.05 -2.09
N LYS A 40 -4.62 -5.89 -1.76
CA LYS A 40 -4.19 -5.01 -0.66
C LYS A 40 -4.62 -3.57 -0.87
N LYS A 41 -4.43 -3.00 -2.07
CA LYS A 41 -4.87 -1.64 -2.41
C LYS A 41 -6.38 -1.49 -2.35
N GLN A 42 -7.14 -2.48 -2.81
CA GLN A 42 -8.60 -2.52 -2.78
C GLN A 42 -9.10 -2.52 -1.34
N ILE A 43 -8.58 -3.39 -0.48
CA ILE A 43 -8.88 -3.38 0.96
C ILE A 43 -8.53 -2.02 1.55
N MET A 44 -7.34 -1.50 1.23
CA MET A 44 -6.89 -0.21 1.74
C MET A 44 -7.65 0.99 1.15
N MET A 45 -8.34 0.83 0.00
CA MET A 45 -9.26 1.81 -0.60
C MET A 45 -10.66 1.71 -0.02
N GLN A 46 -11.05 0.52 0.44
CA GLN A 46 -12.32 0.31 1.12
C GLN A 46 -12.30 0.88 2.55
N ILE A 47 -11.15 0.83 3.25
CA ILE A 47 -11.03 1.33 4.63
C ILE A 47 -10.72 2.84 4.72
N LEU A 48 -9.99 3.41 3.76
CA LEU A 48 -9.56 4.81 3.76
C LEU A 48 -10.13 5.56 2.55
N THR A 49 -10.69 6.75 2.76
CA THR A 49 -11.01 7.64 1.65
C THR A 49 -9.73 8.21 1.01
N PRO A 50 -9.75 8.54 -0.29
CA PRO A 50 -8.60 9.18 -0.95
C PRO A 50 -8.18 10.49 -0.27
N GLU A 51 -9.15 11.25 0.25
CA GLU A 51 -8.92 12.47 1.02
C GLU A 51 -8.19 12.20 2.35
N ALA A 52 -8.60 11.16 3.09
CA ALA A 52 -7.94 10.77 4.33
C ALA A 52 -6.48 10.36 4.11
N ARG A 53 -6.16 9.65 3.02
CA ARG A 53 -4.76 9.33 2.67
C ARG A 53 -3.93 10.56 2.38
N SER A 54 -4.44 11.45 1.53
CA SER A 54 -3.71 12.67 1.15
C SER A 54 -3.47 13.55 2.37
N ARG A 55 -4.45 13.63 3.28
CA ARG A 55 -4.25 14.33 4.54
C ARG A 55 -3.28 13.63 5.45
N LEU A 56 -3.40 12.32 5.66
CA LEU A 56 -2.50 11.55 6.53
C LEU A 56 -1.04 11.71 6.05
N ALA A 57 -0.79 11.70 4.74
CA ALA A 57 0.52 11.98 4.15
C ALA A 57 1.04 13.38 4.48
N ASN A 58 0.22 14.43 4.28
CA ASN A 58 0.58 15.81 4.62
C ASN A 58 0.76 16.00 6.14
N LEU A 59 -0.07 15.34 6.93
CA LEU A 59 -0.08 15.49 8.38
C LEU A 59 1.07 14.75 9.03
N ARG A 60 1.58 13.68 8.41
CA ARG A 60 2.78 12.96 8.84
C ARG A 60 4.01 13.87 8.83
N LEU A 61 4.05 14.85 7.92
CA LEU A 61 5.10 15.87 7.87
C LEU A 61 5.02 16.85 9.04
N THR A 62 3.80 17.22 9.43
CA THR A 62 3.60 18.24 10.47
C THR A 62 3.59 17.66 11.87
N ARG A 63 2.98 16.48 12.06
CA ARG A 63 2.77 15.80 13.35
C ARG A 63 2.66 14.27 13.21
N PRO A 64 3.79 13.56 13.16
CA PRO A 64 3.82 12.11 12.96
C PRO A 64 3.22 11.31 14.13
N GLU A 65 3.38 11.76 15.38
CA GLU A 65 2.88 11.05 16.58
C GLU A 65 1.37 10.73 16.51
N PHE A 66 0.59 11.64 15.92
CA PHE A 66 -0.86 11.51 15.79
C PHE A 66 -1.24 10.58 14.64
N VAL A 67 -0.42 10.57 13.58
CA VAL A 67 -0.58 9.68 12.44
C VAL A 67 -0.36 8.23 12.87
N GLU A 68 0.64 7.96 13.71
CA GLU A 68 0.90 6.62 14.24
C GLU A 68 -0.27 6.08 15.07
N GLN A 69 -0.88 6.90 15.94
CA GLN A 69 -2.05 6.48 16.72
C GLN A 69 -3.25 6.14 15.83
N ILE A 70 -3.48 6.96 14.79
CA ILE A 70 -4.55 6.75 13.82
C ILE A 70 -4.28 5.48 12.99
N GLU A 71 -3.04 5.26 12.54
CA GLU A 71 -2.64 4.06 11.81
C GLU A 71 -2.87 2.80 12.66
N LEU A 72 -2.46 2.80 13.94
CA LEU A 72 -2.70 1.69 14.85
C LEU A 72 -4.18 1.37 15.00
N GLN A 73 -5.03 2.40 15.15
CA GLN A 73 -6.48 2.22 15.26
C GLN A 73 -7.08 1.67 13.95
N LEU A 74 -6.63 2.18 12.80
CA LEU A 74 -7.02 1.71 11.46
C LEU A 74 -6.66 0.24 11.24
N ILE A 75 -5.45 -0.15 11.64
CA ILE A 75 -4.95 -1.53 11.52
C ILE A 75 -5.81 -2.47 12.36
N GLN A 76 -6.09 -2.11 13.62
CA GLN A 76 -6.95 -2.90 14.50
C GLN A 76 -8.36 -3.08 13.92
N LEU A 77 -8.95 -2.01 13.40
CA LEU A 77 -10.27 -2.07 12.78
C LEU A 77 -10.26 -2.94 11.53
N ALA A 78 -9.24 -2.82 10.67
CA ALA A 78 -9.06 -3.61 9.45
C ALA A 78 -8.92 -5.11 9.76
N GLN A 79 -8.13 -5.47 10.77
CA GLN A 79 -7.92 -6.86 11.18
C GLN A 79 -9.20 -7.52 11.72
N MET A 80 -10.06 -6.75 12.40
CA MET A 80 -11.32 -7.28 12.92
C MET A 80 -12.37 -7.55 11.82
N GLY A 81 -12.06 -7.27 10.54
CA GLY A 81 -13.01 -7.41 9.44
C GLY A 81 -14.27 -6.52 9.59
N ARG A 82 -14.22 -5.58 10.54
CA ARG A 82 -15.35 -4.76 10.97
C ARG A 82 -15.35 -3.38 10.30
N VAL A 83 -14.36 -3.09 9.45
CA VAL A 83 -14.32 -1.88 8.64
C VAL A 83 -15.33 -1.99 7.50
N ARG A 84 -16.60 -1.87 7.84
CA ARG A 84 -17.66 -1.57 6.87
C ARG A 84 -17.78 -0.07 6.59
N SER A 85 -17.19 0.78 7.44
CA SER A 85 -17.23 2.24 7.28
C SER A 85 -15.88 2.80 6.90
N LYS A 86 -15.87 3.53 5.78
CA LYS A 86 -14.75 4.34 5.32
C LYS A 86 -14.38 5.34 6.41
N ILE A 87 -13.11 5.38 6.82
CA ILE A 87 -12.62 6.44 7.70
C ILE A 87 -12.41 7.69 6.85
N THR A 88 -13.17 8.75 7.18
CA THR A 88 -13.21 10.02 6.48
C THR A 88 -12.21 11.01 7.06
N ASP A 89 -11.86 12.05 6.27
CA ASP A 89 -11.06 13.19 6.74
C ASP A 89 -11.64 13.81 8.02
N GLU A 90 -12.96 13.93 8.10
CA GLU A 90 -13.64 14.53 9.25
C GLU A 90 -13.40 13.74 10.54
N GLN A 91 -13.49 12.40 10.49
CA GLN A 91 -13.18 11.57 11.65
C GLN A 91 -11.70 11.66 12.04
N LEU A 92 -10.81 11.69 11.05
CA LEU A 92 -9.37 11.91 11.25
C LEU A 92 -9.12 13.25 11.97
N LYS A 93 -9.79 14.30 11.50
CA LYS A 93 -9.69 15.67 12.00
C LYS A 93 -10.30 15.82 13.39
N GLU A 94 -11.41 15.15 13.68
CA GLU A 94 -12.01 15.13 15.01
C GLU A 94 -11.11 14.42 16.03
N LEU A 95 -10.55 13.27 15.67
CA LEU A 95 -9.55 12.56 16.48
C LEU A 95 -8.33 13.46 16.72
N LEU A 96 -7.83 14.12 15.68
CA LEU A 96 -6.75 15.10 15.78
C LEU A 96 -7.07 16.28 16.69
N LYS A 97 -8.27 16.85 16.59
CA LYS A 97 -8.71 17.95 17.47
C LYS A 97 -8.78 17.49 18.92
N ARG A 98 -9.32 16.30 19.20
CA ARG A 98 -9.41 15.76 20.57
C ARG A 98 -8.03 15.52 21.18
N VAL A 99 -7.09 14.96 20.42
CA VAL A 99 -5.74 14.69 20.94
C VAL A 99 -4.90 15.98 21.02
N SER A 100 -5.04 16.91 20.06
CA SER A 100 -4.31 18.20 20.10
C SER A 100 -4.87 19.17 21.15
N GLY A 101 -6.14 19.04 21.54
CA GLY A 101 -6.75 19.84 22.61
C GLY A 101 -6.11 19.63 23.97
N LYS A 102 -5.60 18.42 24.26
CA LYS A 102 -4.92 18.09 25.52
C LYS A 102 -3.59 18.83 25.74
N LYS A 103 -2.96 19.41 24.70
CA LYS A 103 -1.70 20.17 24.84
C LYS A 103 -1.89 21.69 25.05
N ARG A 104 -3.12 22.23 25.13
CA ARG A 104 -3.37 23.69 25.16
C ARG A 104 -4.07 24.25 26.41
N GLU A 105 -4.14 23.51 27.51
CA GLU A 105 -4.68 24.03 28.79
C GLU A 105 -3.67 24.01 29.94
N ILE A 106 -2.51 24.62 29.73
CA ILE A 106 -1.75 25.18 30.86
C ILE A 106 -1.64 26.68 30.62
N LYS A 107 -2.78 27.38 30.75
CA LYS A 107 -2.77 28.82 31.00
C LYS A 107 -2.46 29.04 32.48
N ILE A 108 -1.30 29.64 32.67
CA ILE A 108 -0.64 30.04 33.90
C ILE A 108 -1.48 31.12 34.61
N SER A 109 -1.61 31.06 35.94
CA SER A 109 -1.39 32.20 36.87
C SER A 109 -1.88 31.83 38.27
N ARG A 110 -0.98 31.74 39.25
CA ARG A 110 -1.31 31.80 40.69
C ARG A 110 -0.73 33.11 41.22
N LYS A 111 -1.62 33.81 41.92
CA LYS A 111 -1.55 35.17 42.45
C LYS A 111 -0.34 35.43 43.35
#